data_AF-A0A955LXB5-F1
#
_entry.id   AF-A0A955LXB5-F1
#
_cell.length_a   1.000
_cell.length_b   1.000
_cell.length_c   1.000
_cell.angle_alpha   90.00
_cell.angle_beta   90.00
_cell.angle_gamma   90.00
#
_symmetry.space_group_name_H-M   'P 1'
#
loop_
_entity.id
_entity.type
_entity.pdbx_description
1 polymer ?
#
loop_
_entity_poly.entity_id
_entity_poly.type
_entity_poly.pdbx_seq_one_letter_code
_entity_poly.pdbx_strand_id
1 'polypeptide(L)'
;MSADKLDNIHDPNDSNPGMSSQEQKTFASAESVYVQYDKNVHNLNKGEPKFKSRFTRWIRVVALTVSIVFSLEQIAWSFNYTPSVIWGQDKENVQTVSSNMTEQEITSAQIAASVQSLLNQIAYKENTRVQLQLSNDTVSEPARNENILFIDSNIIFTKSHIRNITNWLKSPDIHPLNCGVHSLHDILSNYDIDVSLEELSVGSLLVDLMNDIVRPGEEQLKTSLFAISQIVQAYGLDFQPVKVEPADVVKLQTPFIANFTNEHFVAVHKIDEQMVYYTDIGEDASLSKEDFIHKASGFVLASNLDAQTDLQFEAVPEDLQAYVWGNKWHRRDLPGLMDTKSLVISTVIQLAGAAIGAQWGTLSKLGIGFSGAFSLSIGASQFANAIATMCVMEGACSEDQGFILQTALSSGLSGEGFWQGAATGKLTLEFIEILDDLLPGQA
;
A
#
# COMPACT_ATOMS: atom_id res chain seq x y z
N MET A 1 68.44 -21.12 34.98
CA MET A 1 69.15 -20.60 33.79
C MET A 1 68.22 -19.58 33.17
N SER A 2 68.37 -18.31 33.59
CA SER A 2 68.81 -17.15 32.76
C SER A 2 67.81 -16.82 31.66
N ALA A 3 66.99 -15.76 31.75
CA ALA A 3 67.29 -14.32 31.82
C ALA A 3 67.75 -13.73 30.47
N ASP A 4 67.27 -12.50 30.24
CA ASP A 4 67.59 -11.49 29.19
C ASP A 4 66.38 -11.27 28.24
N LYS A 5 65.60 -10.18 28.30
CA LYS A 5 65.82 -8.74 28.52
C LYS A 5 66.76 -8.11 27.49
N LEU A 6 66.19 -7.43 26.49
CA LEU A 6 66.84 -6.31 25.79
C LEU A 6 65.81 -5.24 25.43
N ASP A 7 66.20 -4.01 25.75
CA ASP A 7 65.47 -2.75 25.68
C ASP A 7 65.60 -2.06 24.31
N ASN A 8 64.63 -1.18 24.04
CA ASN A 8 64.72 0.13 23.37
C ASN A 8 65.82 0.39 22.31
N ILE A 9 65.36 0.71 21.09
CA ILE A 9 66.01 1.73 20.25
C ILE A 9 64.95 2.72 19.79
N HIS A 10 65.15 3.96 20.24
CA HIS A 10 64.54 5.20 19.77
C HIS A 10 65.40 5.73 18.63
N ASP A 11 64.80 6.16 17.52
CA ASP A 11 65.46 7.10 16.61
C ASP A 11 64.40 8.11 16.08
N PRO A 12 64.71 9.42 16.06
CA PRO A 12 63.78 10.50 15.74
C PRO A 12 63.93 10.97 14.29
N ASN A 13 63.05 11.89 13.89
CA ASN A 13 63.10 12.66 12.64
C ASN A 13 62.97 11.86 11.34
N ASP A 14 61.76 11.90 10.76
CA ASP A 14 61.72 12.27 9.34
C ASP A 14 60.61 13.30 9.07
N SER A 15 61.08 14.42 8.54
CA SER A 15 60.38 15.64 8.23
C SER A 15 59.84 15.56 6.81
N ASN A 16 58.53 15.67 6.62
CA ASN A 16 57.94 15.85 5.30
C ASN A 16 57.22 17.22 5.21
N PRO A 17 57.41 18.01 4.14
CA PRO A 17 57.17 19.43 4.13
C PRO A 17 55.77 19.81 3.62
N GLY A 18 55.25 20.89 4.18
CA GLY A 18 54.51 21.96 3.49
C GLY A 18 53.42 21.56 2.50
N MET A 19 52.17 21.52 2.97
CA MET A 19 51.00 21.66 2.11
C MET A 19 50.21 22.91 2.53
N SER A 20 50.59 24.03 1.89
CA SER A 20 49.74 25.09 1.34
C SER A 20 48.31 25.22 1.92
N SER A 21 48.15 26.25 2.76
CA SER A 21 46.91 27.01 3.01
C SER A 21 45.95 27.05 1.81
N GLN A 22 44.85 26.31 1.87
CA GLN A 22 43.66 26.59 1.07
C GLN A 22 42.85 27.68 1.76
N GLU A 23 42.72 28.81 1.06
CA GLU A 23 41.77 29.90 1.31
C GLU A 23 40.37 29.36 1.63
N GLN A 24 39.91 29.61 2.86
CA GLN A 24 38.50 29.56 3.21
C GLN A 24 37.76 30.65 2.42
N LYS A 25 37.12 30.26 1.32
CA LYS A 25 36.12 31.08 0.64
C LYS A 25 34.82 31.02 1.43
N THR A 26 34.63 32.01 2.29
CA THR A 26 33.37 32.26 2.99
C THR A 26 32.32 32.68 1.97
N PHE A 27 31.30 31.84 1.75
CA PHE A 27 30.13 32.22 0.96
C PHE A 27 29.28 33.21 1.77
N ALA A 28 28.99 34.37 1.18
CA ALA A 28 28.08 35.34 1.77
C ALA A 28 26.68 34.75 1.90
N SER A 29 26.09 34.91 3.10
CA SER A 29 24.72 34.53 3.40
C SER A 29 23.74 35.16 2.39
N ALA A 30 22.80 34.33 1.90
CA ALA A 30 21.76 34.67 0.92
C ALA A 30 20.77 35.75 1.42
N GLU A 31 20.94 36.24 2.65
CA GLU A 31 20.10 37.27 3.26
C GLU A 31 20.54 38.71 2.90
N SER A 32 21.65 38.88 2.20
CA SER A 32 22.20 40.21 1.84
C SER A 32 21.90 40.70 0.41
N VAL A 33 21.14 39.95 -0.39
CA VAL A 33 20.73 40.35 -1.76
C VAL A 33 19.36 41.04 -1.79
N TYR A 34 18.67 41.15 -0.65
CA TYR A 34 17.32 41.71 -0.54
C TYR A 34 17.24 43.10 0.09
N VAL A 35 18.24 43.99 -0.07
CA VAL A 35 18.04 45.42 0.27
C VAL A 35 18.85 46.32 -0.66
N GLN A 36 18.31 46.62 -1.85
CA GLN A 36 18.50 47.90 -2.53
C GLN A 36 17.51 48.00 -3.71
N TYR A 37 16.22 48.15 -3.39
CA TYR A 37 15.30 48.80 -4.30
C TYR A 37 14.85 50.12 -3.68
N ASP A 38 15.28 51.16 -4.37
CA ASP A 38 15.43 52.51 -3.90
C ASP A 38 14.07 53.21 -3.69
N LYS A 39 14.06 54.03 -2.65
CA LYS A 39 12.99 54.97 -2.30
C LYS A 39 12.89 56.01 -3.41
N ASN A 40 11.96 55.85 -4.33
CA ASN A 40 11.41 56.94 -5.15
C ASN A 40 10.03 56.55 -5.71
N VAL A 41 9.07 56.29 -4.82
CA VAL A 41 7.65 56.18 -5.18
C VAL A 41 6.98 57.52 -4.93
N HIS A 42 7.23 58.48 -5.82
CA HIS A 42 6.29 59.55 -6.12
C HIS A 42 6.55 60.05 -7.55
N ASN A 43 5.50 59.97 -8.37
CA ASN A 43 5.40 60.42 -9.76
C ASN A 43 5.97 59.46 -10.83
N LEU A 44 5.08 58.71 -11.50
CA LEU A 44 4.79 58.90 -12.93
C LEU A 44 3.75 57.88 -13.42
N ASN A 45 2.52 58.39 -13.60
CA ASN A 45 1.61 57.91 -14.64
C ASN A 45 2.32 58.01 -15.99
N LYS A 46 2.71 56.88 -16.59
CA LYS A 46 2.97 56.73 -18.03
C LYS A 46 3.05 55.25 -18.38
N GLY A 47 2.26 54.85 -19.37
CA GLY A 47 1.88 53.47 -19.70
C GLY A 47 3.01 52.45 -19.68
N GLU A 48 2.72 51.32 -19.06
CA GLU A 48 3.63 50.18 -18.97
C GLU A 48 4.07 49.73 -20.38
N PRO A 49 5.37 49.49 -20.59
CA PRO A 49 5.84 48.99 -21.86
C PRO A 49 5.31 47.58 -22.08
N LYS A 50 4.43 47.41 -23.07
CA LYS A 50 3.96 46.09 -23.53
C LYS A 50 5.16 45.18 -23.76
N PHE A 51 5.21 44.06 -23.05
CA PHE A 51 6.27 43.07 -23.16
C PHE A 51 6.42 42.62 -24.63
N LYS A 52 7.49 43.08 -25.28
CA LYS A 52 7.89 42.61 -26.61
C LYS A 52 8.85 41.45 -26.42
N SER A 53 8.34 40.24 -26.62
CA SER A 53 9.17 39.04 -26.69
C SER A 53 10.29 39.23 -27.73
N ARG A 54 11.53 39.02 -27.29
CA ARG A 54 12.74 39.17 -28.12
C ARG A 54 12.99 37.95 -29.02
N PHE A 55 12.20 36.89 -28.87
CA PHE A 55 12.31 35.70 -29.69
C PHE A 55 11.80 35.96 -31.10
N THR A 56 12.62 35.59 -32.09
CA THR A 56 12.26 35.61 -33.50
C THR A 56 11.03 34.74 -33.75
N ARG A 57 10.22 35.10 -34.75
CA ARG A 57 8.93 34.43 -35.03
C ARG A 57 9.09 32.91 -35.21
N TRP A 58 10.21 32.46 -35.77
CA TRP A 58 10.47 31.04 -35.98
C TRP A 58 10.72 30.27 -34.67
N ILE A 59 11.41 30.86 -33.69
CA ILE A 59 11.63 30.24 -32.37
C ILE A 59 10.30 30.06 -31.64
N ARG A 60 9.36 31.00 -31.80
CA ARG A 60 8.02 30.88 -31.21
C ARG A 60 7.23 29.72 -31.79
N VAL A 61 7.34 29.50 -33.12
CA VAL A 61 6.67 28.38 -33.79
C VAL A 61 7.28 27.04 -33.36
N VAL A 62 8.61 26.97 -33.26
CA VAL A 62 9.29 25.75 -32.77
C VAL A 62 8.93 25.46 -31.32
N ALA A 63 8.96 26.46 -30.44
CA ALA A 63 8.59 26.30 -29.03
C ALA A 63 7.11 25.88 -28.85
N LEU A 64 6.19 26.42 -29.67
CA LEU A 64 4.79 26.00 -29.68
C LEU A 64 4.65 24.55 -30.14
N THR A 65 5.37 24.16 -31.20
CA THR A 65 5.31 22.79 -31.76
C THR A 65 5.86 21.78 -30.75
N VAL A 66 7.00 22.08 -30.11
CA VAL A 66 7.57 21.25 -29.06
C VAL A 66 6.63 21.17 -27.86
N SER A 67 6.01 22.28 -27.44
CA SER A 67 5.00 22.26 -26.36
C SER A 67 3.80 21.39 -26.74
N ILE A 68 3.26 21.48 -27.95
CA ILE A 68 2.11 20.68 -28.36
C ILE A 68 2.46 19.18 -28.40
N VAL A 69 3.62 18.81 -28.93
CA VAL A 69 4.04 17.40 -29.01
C VAL A 69 4.29 16.83 -27.61
N PHE A 70 5.02 17.54 -26.75
CA PHE A 70 5.29 17.08 -25.38
C PHE A 70 4.06 17.16 -24.48
N SER A 71 3.19 18.16 -24.63
CA SER A 71 1.93 18.23 -23.89
C SER A 71 0.97 17.13 -24.32
N LEU A 72 0.90 16.76 -25.61
CA LEU A 72 0.08 15.62 -26.04
C LEU A 72 0.62 14.29 -25.53
N GLU A 73 1.95 14.14 -25.42
CA GLU A 73 2.55 12.97 -24.78
C GLU A 73 2.19 12.93 -23.29
N GLN A 74 2.38 14.02 -22.54
CA GLN A 74 2.00 14.11 -21.13
C GLN A 74 0.49 13.88 -20.90
N ILE A 75 -0.36 14.39 -21.80
CA ILE A 75 -1.81 14.16 -21.80
C ILE A 75 -2.12 12.68 -22.10
N ALA A 76 -1.40 12.03 -23.01
CA ALA A 76 -1.56 10.62 -23.30
C ALA A 76 -1.06 9.68 -22.18
N TRP A 77 -0.24 10.19 -21.25
CA TRP A 77 0.13 9.50 -20.02
C TRP A 77 -0.86 9.78 -18.87
N SER A 78 -1.46 10.98 -18.81
CA SER A 78 -2.48 11.31 -17.80
C SER A 78 -3.84 10.68 -18.10
N PHE A 79 -4.20 10.57 -19.38
CA PHE A 79 -5.23 9.65 -19.84
C PHE A 79 -4.57 8.31 -20.10
N ASN A 80 -4.61 7.38 -19.16
CA ASN A 80 -4.17 6.01 -19.37
C ASN A 80 -4.99 5.39 -20.52
N TYR A 81 -4.52 5.60 -21.76
CA TYR A 81 -5.26 5.29 -22.97
C TYR A 81 -5.27 3.79 -23.13
N THR A 82 -6.31 3.15 -22.61
CA THR A 82 -6.51 1.72 -22.77
C THR A 82 -6.96 1.52 -24.22
N PRO A 83 -6.15 0.91 -25.12
CA PRO A 83 -6.51 0.82 -26.53
C PRO A 83 -7.75 -0.06 -26.79
N SER A 84 -8.28 -0.72 -25.76
CA SER A 84 -9.48 -1.55 -25.78
C SER A 84 -10.76 -0.80 -26.15
N VAL A 85 -10.81 0.53 -26.03
CA VAL A 85 -12.00 1.34 -26.37
C VAL A 85 -12.16 1.54 -27.88
N ILE A 86 -11.08 1.47 -28.66
CA ILE A 86 -11.12 1.63 -30.13
C ILE A 86 -11.06 0.26 -30.83
N TRP A 87 -10.37 -0.71 -30.25
CA TRP A 87 -10.32 -2.07 -30.75
C TRP A 87 -11.25 -2.92 -29.90
N GLY A 88 -12.54 -2.92 -30.28
CA GLY A 88 -13.58 -3.68 -29.60
C GLY A 88 -13.12 -5.10 -29.29
N GLN A 89 -12.71 -5.30 -28.04
CA GLN A 89 -12.65 -6.63 -27.48
C GLN A 89 -14.07 -7.02 -27.17
N ASP A 90 -14.44 -8.21 -27.63
CA ASP A 90 -15.70 -8.86 -27.32
C ASP A 90 -15.94 -8.82 -25.81
N LYS A 91 -16.85 -7.93 -25.38
CA LYS A 91 -17.65 -7.96 -24.15
C LYS A 91 -17.18 -8.97 -23.09
N GLU A 92 -16.00 -8.80 -22.51
CA GLU A 92 -15.74 -9.37 -21.19
C GLU A 92 -16.33 -8.38 -20.18
N ASN A 93 -17.36 -8.86 -19.48
CA ASN A 93 -18.22 -8.11 -18.59
C ASN A 93 -17.46 -7.21 -17.62
N VAL A 94 -17.41 -5.91 -17.92
CA VAL A 94 -17.33 -4.89 -16.86
C VAL A 94 -18.65 -5.00 -16.11
N GLN A 95 -18.64 -5.75 -15.00
CA GLN A 95 -19.81 -5.92 -14.14
C GLN A 95 -20.16 -4.55 -13.56
N THR A 96 -21.25 -3.96 -14.05
CA THR A 96 -21.93 -2.85 -13.40
C THR A 96 -22.36 -3.33 -12.01
N VAL A 97 -21.70 -2.81 -10.97
CA VAL A 97 -22.05 -3.08 -9.57
C VAL A 97 -23.47 -2.60 -9.35
N SER A 98 -24.35 -3.49 -8.87
CA SER A 98 -25.74 -3.14 -8.56
C SER A 98 -25.78 -2.21 -7.34
N SER A 99 -26.60 -1.16 -7.39
CA SER A 99 -26.74 -0.15 -6.33
C SER A 99 -27.25 -0.68 -4.96
N ASN A 100 -27.51 -1.98 -4.84
CA ASN A 100 -27.98 -2.64 -3.62
C ASN A 100 -26.94 -3.59 -2.98
N MET A 101 -25.68 -3.60 -3.44
CA MET A 101 -24.65 -4.45 -2.84
C MET A 101 -24.14 -3.88 -1.52
N THR A 102 -23.91 -4.76 -0.55
CA THR A 102 -23.28 -4.41 0.73
C THR A 102 -21.80 -4.09 0.53
N GLU A 103 -21.23 -3.27 1.41
CA GLU A 103 -19.81 -2.93 1.42
C GLU A 103 -18.92 -4.19 1.41
N GLN A 104 -19.28 -5.21 2.18
CA GLN A 104 -18.56 -6.48 2.23
C GLN A 104 -18.56 -7.23 0.90
N GLU A 105 -19.68 -7.22 0.16
CA GLU A 105 -19.76 -7.84 -1.16
C GLU A 105 -18.91 -7.09 -2.19
N ILE A 106 -18.85 -5.75 -2.09
CA ILE A 106 -17.98 -4.92 -2.94
C ILE A 106 -16.51 -5.27 -2.66
N THR A 107 -16.09 -5.26 -1.40
CA THR A 107 -14.72 -5.61 -1.00
C THR A 107 -14.36 -7.03 -1.43
N SER A 108 -15.25 -8.00 -1.22
CA SER A 108 -15.00 -9.40 -1.63
C SER A 108 -14.88 -9.53 -3.15
N ALA A 109 -15.70 -8.80 -3.92
CA ALA A 109 -15.60 -8.76 -5.37
C ALA A 109 -14.29 -8.11 -5.86
N GLN A 110 -13.82 -7.05 -5.19
CA GLN A 110 -12.54 -6.42 -5.47
C GLN A 110 -11.37 -7.36 -5.19
N ILE A 111 -11.34 -8.01 -4.03
CA ILE A 111 -10.32 -9.01 -3.67
C ILE A 111 -10.32 -10.16 -4.69
N ALA A 112 -11.50 -10.69 -5.04
CA ALA A 112 -11.63 -11.74 -6.04
C ALA A 112 -11.09 -11.32 -7.42
N ALA A 113 -11.32 -10.08 -7.84
CA ALA A 113 -10.79 -9.53 -9.09
C ALA A 113 -9.27 -9.37 -9.07
N SER A 114 -8.70 -8.88 -7.96
CA SER A 114 -7.25 -8.77 -7.75
C SER A 114 -6.57 -10.13 -7.81
N VAL A 115 -7.10 -11.12 -7.09
CA VAL A 115 -6.62 -12.51 -7.12
C VAL A 115 -6.73 -13.10 -8.53
N GLN A 116 -7.86 -12.89 -9.21
CA GLN A 116 -8.05 -13.35 -10.59
C GLN A 116 -7.00 -12.77 -11.53
N SER A 117 -6.74 -11.47 -11.43
CA SER A 117 -5.75 -10.76 -12.25
C SER A 117 -4.35 -11.34 -12.03
N LEU A 118 -3.95 -11.56 -10.78
CA LEU A 118 -2.63 -12.09 -10.43
C LEU A 118 -2.46 -13.55 -10.87
N LEU A 119 -3.46 -14.40 -10.63
CA LEU A 119 -3.42 -15.79 -11.08
C LEU A 119 -3.42 -15.93 -12.61
N ASN A 120 -4.13 -15.05 -13.33
CA ASN A 120 -4.12 -15.06 -14.80
C ASN A 120 -2.73 -14.78 -15.40
N GLN A 121 -1.88 -14.02 -14.72
CA GLN A 121 -0.52 -13.71 -15.18
C GLN A 121 0.43 -14.90 -15.06
N ILE A 122 0.08 -15.87 -14.21
CA ILE A 122 0.80 -17.14 -14.06
C ILE A 122 0.06 -18.33 -14.67
N ALA A 123 -1.04 -18.10 -15.38
CA ALA A 123 -1.85 -19.16 -15.95
C ALA A 123 -1.02 -20.06 -16.89
N TYR A 124 -1.21 -21.38 -16.76
CA TYR A 124 -0.53 -22.44 -17.51
C TYR A 124 1.00 -22.49 -17.36
N LYS A 125 1.57 -21.82 -16.35
CA LYS A 125 2.99 -21.95 -16.02
C LYS A 125 3.19 -23.04 -14.97
N GLU A 126 4.27 -23.80 -15.10
CA GLU A 126 4.72 -24.81 -14.13
C GLU A 126 5.83 -24.23 -13.25
N ASN A 127 5.92 -24.67 -11.98
CA ASN A 127 6.97 -24.26 -11.03
C ASN A 127 7.16 -22.74 -11.00
N THR A 128 6.07 -22.01 -10.78
CA THR A 128 6.07 -20.55 -10.90
C THR A 128 6.49 -19.91 -9.59
N ARG A 129 7.44 -18.98 -9.67
CA ARG A 129 7.75 -18.04 -8.59
C ARG A 129 7.09 -16.70 -8.88
N VAL A 130 6.18 -16.28 -8.01
CA VAL A 130 5.58 -14.94 -8.02
C VAL A 130 6.34 -14.06 -7.04
N GLN A 131 6.56 -12.82 -7.46
CA GLN A 131 7.15 -11.78 -6.64
C GLN A 131 6.12 -10.67 -6.45
N LEU A 132 5.58 -10.53 -5.24
CA LEU A 132 4.69 -9.44 -4.88
C LEU A 132 5.48 -8.38 -4.14
N GLN A 133 5.47 -7.16 -4.67
CA GLN A 133 5.96 -5.99 -3.99
C GLN A 133 4.87 -5.54 -3.03
N LEU A 134 5.18 -5.60 -1.74
CA LEU A 134 4.31 -5.16 -0.66
C LEU A 134 4.42 -3.63 -0.52
N SER A 135 3.30 -2.98 -0.24
CA SER A 135 3.24 -1.54 0.02
C SER A 135 3.99 -1.23 1.32
N ASN A 136 4.75 -0.14 1.35
CA ASN A 136 5.35 0.36 2.57
C ASN A 136 5.36 1.88 2.56
N ASP A 137 4.48 2.46 3.37
CA ASP A 137 4.32 3.91 3.49
C ASP A 137 5.27 4.53 4.54
N THR A 138 6.16 3.74 5.16
CA THR A 138 7.14 4.30 6.11
C THR A 138 8.22 5.13 5.41
N VAL A 139 8.04 6.45 5.44
CA VAL A 139 8.82 7.50 4.76
C VAL A 139 10.29 7.63 5.23
N SER A 140 10.79 6.84 6.18
CA SER A 140 11.96 7.29 6.98
C SER A 140 13.22 6.42 7.03
N GLU A 141 13.28 5.21 6.47
CA GLU A 141 14.49 4.37 6.58
C GLU A 141 14.93 3.77 5.22
N PRO A 142 15.97 4.32 4.57
CA PRO A 142 16.45 3.85 3.27
C PRO A 142 17.40 2.64 3.40
N ALA A 143 16.94 1.56 4.05
CA ALA A 143 17.80 0.38 4.23
C ALA A 143 17.14 -0.99 4.46
N ARG A 144 15.81 -1.13 4.55
CA ARG A 144 15.18 -2.46 4.46
C ARG A 144 14.84 -2.76 3.00
N ASN A 145 15.86 -3.17 2.25
CA ASN A 145 15.61 -3.91 1.02
C ASN A 145 14.79 -5.15 1.39
N GLU A 146 13.77 -5.47 0.59
CA GLU A 146 12.98 -6.72 0.61
C GLU A 146 11.59 -6.66 1.27
N ASN A 147 10.79 -5.60 1.05
CA ASN A 147 9.31 -5.68 1.14
C ASN A 147 8.72 -6.51 -0.01
N ILE A 148 9.26 -7.72 -0.19
CA ILE A 148 9.03 -8.57 -1.34
C ILE A 148 8.59 -9.92 -0.83
N LEU A 149 7.34 -10.28 -1.14
CA LEU A 149 6.81 -11.60 -0.88
C LEU A 149 7.08 -12.50 -2.08
N PHE A 150 7.93 -13.50 -1.88
CA PHE A 150 8.15 -14.57 -2.85
C PHE A 150 7.19 -15.72 -2.57
N ILE A 151 6.45 -16.12 -3.60
CA ILE A 151 5.51 -17.24 -3.52
C ILE A 151 5.88 -18.25 -4.60
N ASP A 152 6.36 -19.40 -4.18
CA ASP A 152 6.62 -20.52 -5.07
C ASP A 152 5.35 -21.37 -5.20
N SER A 153 5.02 -21.79 -6.41
CA SER A 153 3.89 -22.67 -6.69
C SER A 153 4.26 -23.79 -7.63
N ASN A 154 3.90 -25.01 -7.22
CA ASN A 154 4.00 -26.21 -8.05
C ASN A 154 2.66 -26.53 -8.76
N ILE A 155 1.64 -25.67 -8.60
CA ILE A 155 0.30 -25.87 -9.16
C ILE A 155 0.18 -25.16 -10.49
N ILE A 156 -0.44 -25.83 -11.47
CA ILE A 156 -0.78 -25.21 -12.75
C ILE A 156 -2.16 -24.57 -12.65
N PHE A 157 -2.21 -23.24 -12.76
CA PHE A 157 -3.47 -22.50 -12.80
C PHE A 157 -4.02 -22.44 -14.22
N THR A 158 -5.07 -23.23 -14.50
CA THR A 158 -5.82 -23.14 -15.77
C THR A 158 -6.86 -22.04 -15.71
N LYS A 159 -7.32 -21.52 -16.86
CA LYS A 159 -8.39 -20.50 -16.86
C LYS A 159 -9.68 -20.95 -16.18
N SER A 160 -10.02 -22.25 -16.28
CA SER A 160 -11.18 -22.81 -15.57
C SER A 160 -10.95 -22.86 -14.07
N HIS A 161 -9.75 -23.26 -13.62
CA HIS A 161 -9.40 -23.26 -12.20
C HIS A 161 -9.45 -21.85 -11.60
N ILE A 162 -8.86 -20.87 -12.29
CA ILE A 162 -8.89 -19.46 -11.87
C ILE A 162 -10.33 -18.96 -11.78
N ARG A 163 -11.17 -19.26 -12.77
CA ARG A 163 -12.59 -18.88 -12.73
C ARG A 163 -13.34 -19.50 -11.55
N ASN A 164 -13.04 -20.76 -11.20
CA ASN A 164 -13.64 -21.42 -10.05
C ASN A 164 -13.24 -20.72 -8.74
N ILE A 165 -11.95 -20.37 -8.59
CA ILE A 165 -11.46 -19.58 -7.46
C ILE A 165 -12.18 -18.23 -7.40
N THR A 166 -12.23 -17.47 -8.50
CA THR A 166 -12.89 -16.16 -8.54
C THR A 166 -14.37 -16.26 -8.19
N ASN A 167 -15.09 -17.25 -8.72
CA ASN A 167 -16.51 -17.42 -8.42
C ASN A 167 -16.75 -17.81 -6.96
N TRP A 168 -15.89 -18.64 -6.40
CA TRP A 168 -15.94 -19.03 -4.99
C TRP A 168 -15.71 -17.81 -4.08
N LEU A 169 -14.69 -17.00 -4.35
CA LEU A 169 -14.40 -15.77 -3.57
C LEU A 169 -15.48 -14.69 -3.68
N LYS A 170 -16.28 -14.70 -4.75
CA LYS A 170 -17.43 -13.80 -4.93
C LYS A 170 -18.69 -14.29 -4.20
N SER A 171 -18.68 -15.51 -3.66
CA SER A 171 -19.82 -16.03 -2.91
C SER A 171 -20.02 -15.20 -1.63
N PRO A 172 -21.26 -14.78 -1.31
CA PRO A 172 -21.52 -13.93 -0.15
C PRO A 172 -21.18 -14.60 1.19
N ASP A 173 -21.11 -15.94 1.23
CA ASP A 173 -20.73 -16.72 2.41
C ASP A 173 -19.20 -16.80 2.61
N ILE A 174 -18.43 -16.32 1.63
CA ILE A 174 -16.97 -16.32 1.66
C ILE A 174 -16.52 -14.91 2.03
N HIS A 175 -15.84 -14.81 3.17
CA HIS A 175 -15.40 -13.54 3.74
C HIS A 175 -13.87 -13.46 3.75
N PRO A 176 -13.25 -12.75 2.79
CA PRO A 176 -11.79 -12.66 2.70
C PRO A 176 -11.14 -11.85 3.81
N LEU A 177 -11.91 -11.00 4.50
CA LEU A 177 -11.47 -10.26 5.68
C LEU A 177 -11.82 -11.06 6.94
N ASN A 178 -11.01 -12.08 7.23
CA ASN A 178 -11.17 -12.94 8.41
C ASN A 178 -10.20 -12.56 9.54
N CYS A 179 -10.28 -13.27 10.66
CA CYS A 179 -9.47 -13.03 11.85
C CYS A 179 -7.96 -13.10 11.61
N GLY A 180 -7.49 -13.91 10.65
CA GLY A 180 -6.08 -13.99 10.30
C GLY A 180 -5.59 -12.70 9.64
N VAL A 181 -6.36 -12.17 8.70
CA VAL A 181 -6.08 -10.88 8.04
C VAL A 181 -6.08 -9.73 9.03
N HIS A 182 -7.08 -9.67 9.92
CA HIS A 182 -7.13 -8.64 10.96
C HIS A 182 -5.97 -8.75 11.96
N SER A 183 -5.65 -9.97 12.45
CA SER A 183 -4.54 -10.15 13.37
C SER A 183 -3.20 -9.75 12.74
N LEU A 184 -3.02 -10.04 11.45
CA LEU A 184 -1.85 -9.63 10.69
C LEU A 184 -1.76 -8.11 10.57
N HIS A 185 -2.87 -7.45 10.23
CA HIS A 185 -2.97 -5.99 10.17
C HIS A 185 -2.58 -5.34 11.51
N ASP A 186 -3.12 -5.85 12.60
CA ASP A 186 -2.90 -5.30 13.95
C ASP A 186 -1.44 -5.44 14.39
N ILE A 187 -0.78 -6.56 14.04
CA ILE A 187 0.66 -6.72 14.28
C ILE A 187 1.47 -5.76 13.44
N LEU A 188 1.22 -5.67 12.13
CA LEU A 188 1.97 -4.78 11.23
C LEU A 188 1.83 -3.30 11.64
N SER A 189 0.62 -2.91 12.02
CA SER A 189 0.34 -1.57 12.57
C SER A 189 1.12 -1.26 13.85
N ASN A 190 1.40 -2.27 14.69
CA ASN A 190 2.23 -2.09 15.89
C ASN A 190 3.70 -1.71 15.56
N TYR A 191 4.17 -2.05 14.36
CA TYR A 191 5.49 -1.70 13.83
C TYR A 191 5.43 -0.51 12.86
N ASP A 192 4.38 0.32 12.94
CA ASP A 192 4.15 1.48 12.08
C ASP A 192 4.06 1.14 10.57
N ILE A 193 3.73 -0.11 10.23
CA ILE A 193 3.54 -0.54 8.84
C ILE A 193 2.04 -0.47 8.51
N ASP A 194 1.64 0.61 7.83
CA ASP A 194 0.27 0.84 7.39
C ASP A 194 0.00 0.08 6.08
N VAL A 195 -0.90 -0.92 6.14
CA VAL A 195 -1.25 -1.79 5.02
C VAL A 195 -2.74 -2.06 5.08
N SER A 196 -3.44 -1.91 3.96
CA SER A 196 -4.88 -2.19 3.89
C SER A 196 -5.20 -3.67 4.18
N LEU A 197 -6.38 -3.92 4.78
CA LEU A 197 -6.89 -5.26 4.99
C LEU A 197 -7.06 -6.02 3.66
N GLU A 198 -7.41 -5.32 2.58
CA GLU A 198 -7.56 -5.87 1.24
C GLU A 198 -6.24 -6.38 0.67
N GLU A 199 -5.14 -5.62 0.84
CA GLU A 199 -3.81 -6.04 0.40
C GLU A 199 -3.35 -7.29 1.17
N LEU A 200 -3.53 -7.30 2.49
CA LEU A 200 -3.20 -8.45 3.34
C LEU A 200 -4.07 -9.68 3.02
N SER A 201 -5.34 -9.47 2.70
CA SER A 201 -6.24 -10.53 2.25
C SER A 201 -5.81 -11.12 0.91
N VAL A 202 -5.49 -10.29 -0.08
CA VAL A 202 -4.97 -10.74 -1.38
C VAL A 202 -3.65 -11.48 -1.21
N GLY A 203 -2.71 -10.92 -0.45
CA GLY A 203 -1.40 -11.51 -0.20
C GLY A 203 -1.50 -12.88 0.47
N SER A 204 -2.26 -12.97 1.57
CA SER A 204 -2.39 -14.22 2.33
C SER A 204 -3.11 -15.29 1.54
N LEU A 205 -4.18 -14.92 0.84
CA LEU A 205 -4.93 -15.82 -0.02
C LEU A 205 -4.10 -16.34 -1.19
N LEU A 206 -3.25 -15.51 -1.79
CA LEU A 206 -2.34 -15.98 -2.86
C LEU A 206 -1.31 -16.97 -2.31
N VAL A 207 -0.73 -16.72 -1.14
CA VAL A 207 0.19 -17.68 -0.51
C VAL A 207 -0.53 -19.03 -0.30
N ASP A 208 -1.73 -19.01 0.28
CA ASP A 208 -2.47 -20.24 0.57
C ASP A 208 -2.94 -20.97 -0.69
N LEU A 209 -3.47 -20.27 -1.70
CA LEU A 209 -3.90 -20.86 -2.96
C LEU A 209 -2.73 -21.44 -3.76
N MET A 210 -1.60 -20.74 -3.81
CA MET A 210 -0.42 -21.17 -4.56
C MET A 210 0.29 -22.37 -3.95
N ASN A 211 0.10 -22.59 -2.64
CA ASN A 211 0.62 -23.74 -1.89
C ASN A 211 -0.42 -24.85 -1.67
N ASP A 212 -1.59 -24.79 -2.31
CA ASP A 212 -2.68 -25.79 -2.21
C ASP A 212 -3.23 -25.99 -0.78
N ILE A 213 -3.04 -24.98 0.08
CA ILE A 213 -3.49 -24.98 1.49
C ILE A 213 -4.99 -24.73 1.54
N VAL A 214 -5.48 -23.78 0.74
CA VAL A 214 -6.88 -23.43 0.60
C VAL A 214 -7.36 -23.77 -0.80
N ARG A 215 -8.56 -24.33 -0.93
CA ARG A 215 -9.13 -24.76 -2.21
C ARG A 215 -10.50 -24.14 -2.50
N PRO A 216 -10.79 -23.85 -3.77
CA PRO A 216 -12.12 -23.37 -4.15
C PRO A 216 -13.20 -24.41 -3.82
N GLY A 217 -14.29 -23.96 -3.22
CA GLY A 217 -15.43 -24.80 -2.83
C GLY A 217 -15.45 -25.21 -1.36
N GLU A 218 -14.44 -24.82 -0.57
CA GLU A 218 -14.52 -24.89 0.89
C GLU A 218 -15.65 -23.98 1.42
N GLU A 219 -16.27 -24.37 2.53
CA GLU A 219 -17.42 -23.66 3.12
C GLU A 219 -17.04 -22.27 3.63
N GLN A 220 -15.81 -22.11 4.12
CA GLN A 220 -15.31 -20.87 4.68
C GLN A 220 -13.89 -20.62 4.16
N LEU A 221 -13.58 -19.35 3.90
CA LEU A 221 -12.22 -18.96 3.60
C LEU A 221 -11.41 -18.85 4.88
N LYS A 222 -10.31 -19.59 4.90
CA LYS A 222 -9.36 -19.65 6.00
C LYS A 222 -8.08 -18.94 5.62
N THR A 223 -7.39 -18.40 6.63
CA THR A 223 -6.02 -17.91 6.49
C THR A 223 -5.12 -18.80 7.34
N SER A 224 -4.09 -19.38 6.75
CA SER A 224 -3.16 -20.26 7.47
C SER A 224 -2.09 -19.48 8.24
N LEU A 225 -1.52 -20.10 9.27
CA LEU A 225 -0.35 -19.58 9.98
C LEU A 225 0.84 -19.43 9.03
N PHE A 226 0.93 -20.30 8.03
CA PHE A 226 1.95 -20.23 6.98
C PHE A 226 1.84 -18.94 6.17
N ALA A 227 0.63 -18.59 5.70
CA ALA A 227 0.44 -17.33 4.98
C ALA A 227 0.76 -16.10 5.84
N ILE A 228 0.35 -16.11 7.12
CA ILE A 228 0.63 -15.02 8.05
C ILE A 228 2.15 -14.89 8.28
N SER A 229 2.87 -15.99 8.54
CA SER A 229 4.32 -15.95 8.77
C SER A 229 5.08 -15.47 7.55
N GLN A 230 4.71 -15.93 6.35
CA GLN A 230 5.34 -15.49 5.10
C GLN A 230 5.20 -13.97 4.88
N ILE A 231 4.03 -13.40 5.19
CA ILE A 231 3.82 -11.96 5.01
C ILE A 231 4.61 -11.15 6.05
N VAL A 232 4.57 -11.54 7.33
CA VAL A 232 5.32 -10.84 8.39
C VAL A 232 6.82 -10.84 8.10
N GLN A 233 7.36 -11.97 7.63
CA GLN A 233 8.75 -12.09 7.20
C GLN A 233 9.05 -11.24 5.96
N ALA A 234 8.12 -11.17 5.00
CA ALA A 234 8.26 -10.32 3.83
C ALA A 234 8.22 -8.82 4.15
N TYR A 235 7.74 -8.41 5.33
CA TYR A 235 7.90 -7.06 5.87
C TYR A 235 9.20 -6.88 6.70
N GLY A 236 10.06 -7.90 6.75
CA GLY A 236 11.32 -7.89 7.47
C GLY A 236 11.16 -7.91 8.99
N LEU A 237 10.05 -8.44 9.51
CA LEU A 237 9.84 -8.63 10.95
C LEU A 237 10.27 -10.05 11.35
N ASP A 238 11.05 -10.16 12.43
CA ASP A 238 11.55 -11.43 12.97
C ASP A 238 10.49 -12.10 13.85
N PHE A 239 9.44 -12.58 13.21
CA PHE A 239 8.41 -13.40 13.85
C PHE A 239 8.56 -14.85 13.43
N GLN A 240 8.44 -15.73 14.41
CA GLN A 240 8.61 -17.16 14.23
C GLN A 240 7.35 -17.89 14.69
N PRO A 241 6.81 -18.80 13.85
CA PRO A 241 5.69 -19.63 14.23
C PRO A 241 6.18 -20.72 15.19
N VAL A 242 5.71 -20.68 16.42
CA VAL A 242 6.11 -21.63 17.47
C VAL A 242 4.91 -22.22 18.18
N LYS A 243 5.14 -23.42 18.73
CA LYS A 243 4.22 -24.11 19.62
C LYS A 243 4.74 -23.99 21.04
N VAL A 244 3.92 -23.45 21.92
CA VAL A 244 4.15 -23.40 23.36
C VAL A 244 3.06 -24.18 24.08
N GLU A 245 3.32 -24.54 25.34
CA GLU A 245 2.25 -24.99 26.22
C GLU A 245 1.21 -23.87 26.39
N PRO A 246 -0.10 -24.14 26.35
CA PRO A 246 -1.13 -23.10 26.45
C PRO A 246 -0.98 -22.20 27.68
N ALA A 247 -0.52 -22.76 28.80
CA ALA A 247 -0.25 -22.01 30.04
C ALA A 247 0.93 -21.02 29.93
N ASP A 248 1.84 -21.25 28.99
CA ASP A 248 3.03 -20.43 28.77
C ASP A 248 2.80 -19.33 27.74
N VAL A 249 1.67 -19.34 27.01
CA VAL A 249 1.32 -18.27 26.05
C VAL A 249 1.30 -16.89 26.72
N VAL A 250 0.89 -16.81 27.99
CA VAL A 250 0.84 -15.54 28.73
C VAL A 250 2.21 -15.05 29.22
N LYS A 251 3.28 -15.82 28.98
CA LYS A 251 4.67 -15.44 29.29
C LYS A 251 5.38 -14.82 28.08
N LEU A 252 4.79 -14.93 26.89
CA LEU A 252 5.36 -14.39 25.66
C LEU A 252 5.48 -12.86 25.73
N GLN A 253 6.57 -12.34 25.18
CA GLN A 253 6.71 -10.91 24.93
C GLN A 253 5.69 -10.44 23.89
N THR A 254 4.99 -9.34 24.19
CA THR A 254 4.04 -8.69 23.27
C THR A 254 4.76 -7.70 22.33
N PRO A 255 4.28 -7.51 21.09
CA PRO A 255 3.07 -8.10 20.52
C PRO A 255 3.30 -9.49 19.87
N PHE A 256 2.24 -10.31 19.80
CA PHE A 256 2.25 -11.61 19.10
C PHE A 256 0.86 -12.01 18.62
N ILE A 257 0.77 -12.92 17.65
CA ILE A 257 -0.51 -13.53 17.23
C ILE A 257 -0.69 -14.84 17.97
N ALA A 258 -1.84 -15.02 18.61
CA ALA A 258 -2.23 -16.28 19.24
C ALA A 258 -3.33 -16.96 18.43
N ASN A 259 -3.25 -18.28 18.33
CA ASN A 259 -4.35 -19.10 17.82
C ASN A 259 -5.18 -19.65 18.99
N PHE A 260 -6.50 -19.59 18.87
CA PHE A 260 -7.44 -20.26 19.76
C PHE A 260 -7.87 -21.61 19.18
N THR A 261 -8.30 -22.50 20.07
CA THR A 261 -8.73 -23.88 19.73
C THR A 261 -9.91 -23.96 18.77
N ASN A 262 -10.65 -22.87 18.56
CA ASN A 262 -11.79 -22.78 17.66
C ASN A 262 -11.44 -22.20 16.29
N GLU A 263 -10.20 -22.39 15.80
CA GLU A 263 -9.73 -21.88 14.50
C GLU A 263 -9.85 -20.35 14.40
N HIS A 264 -9.36 -19.64 15.43
CA HIS A 264 -9.45 -18.19 15.51
C HIS A 264 -8.10 -17.57 15.85
N PHE A 265 -7.69 -16.54 15.13
CA PHE A 265 -6.49 -15.78 15.43
C PHE A 265 -6.84 -14.47 16.13
N VAL A 266 -6.00 -14.09 17.09
CA VAL A 266 -6.07 -12.80 17.79
C VAL A 266 -4.68 -12.19 17.89
N ALA A 267 -4.59 -10.86 17.80
CA ALA A 267 -3.35 -10.12 18.05
C ALA A 267 -3.29 -9.70 19.52
N VAL A 268 -2.31 -10.19 20.27
CA VAL A 268 -2.10 -9.86 21.68
C VAL A 268 -1.13 -8.68 21.78
N HIS A 269 -1.57 -7.59 22.41
CA HIS A 269 -0.83 -6.34 22.47
C HIS A 269 -0.23 -6.07 23.85
N LYS A 270 -0.88 -6.57 24.90
CA LYS A 270 -0.44 -6.34 26.28
C LYS A 270 -0.90 -7.47 27.19
N ILE A 271 -0.03 -7.86 28.10
CA ILE A 271 -0.35 -8.78 29.20
C ILE A 271 0.05 -8.07 30.49
N ASP A 272 -0.88 -7.95 31.44
CA ASP A 272 -0.57 -7.43 32.77
C ASP A 272 -0.56 -8.55 33.83
N GLU A 273 -0.77 -8.24 35.11
CA GLU A 273 -0.77 -9.25 36.17
C GLU A 273 -1.93 -10.24 36.04
N GLN A 274 -3.12 -9.79 35.61
CA GLN A 274 -4.38 -10.56 35.67
C GLN A 274 -5.04 -10.78 34.30
N MET A 275 -4.81 -9.85 33.37
CA MET A 275 -5.54 -9.74 32.11
C MET A 275 -4.61 -9.85 30.90
N VAL A 276 -5.19 -10.37 29.82
CA VAL A 276 -4.62 -10.36 28.48
C VAL A 276 -5.46 -9.43 27.62
N TYR A 277 -4.82 -8.42 27.03
CA TYR A 277 -5.43 -7.46 26.12
C TYR A 277 -5.04 -7.80 24.68
N TYR A 278 -6.03 -7.96 23.83
CA TYR A 278 -5.86 -8.42 22.47
C TYR A 278 -6.94 -7.82 21.57
N THR A 279 -6.73 -7.89 20.26
CA THR A 279 -7.73 -7.48 19.27
C THR A 279 -8.37 -8.74 18.63
N ASP A 280 -9.70 -8.76 18.55
CA ASP A 280 -10.52 -9.82 17.93
C ASP A 280 -11.23 -9.22 16.71
N ILE A 281 -10.69 -9.47 15.51
CA ILE A 281 -11.25 -8.96 14.24
C ILE A 281 -11.34 -7.42 14.25
N GLY A 282 -10.23 -6.76 14.60
CA GLY A 282 -10.14 -5.30 14.65
C GLY A 282 -10.80 -4.64 15.87
N GLU A 283 -11.43 -5.40 16.77
CA GLU A 283 -12.03 -4.86 18.00
C GLU A 283 -11.21 -5.19 19.25
N ASP A 284 -11.00 -4.19 20.11
CA ASP A 284 -10.31 -4.38 21.40
C ASP A 284 -11.10 -5.30 22.32
N ALA A 285 -10.42 -6.31 22.86
CA ALA A 285 -10.96 -7.28 23.78
C ALA A 285 -9.99 -7.52 24.95
N SER A 286 -10.52 -8.08 26.03
CA SER A 286 -9.70 -8.54 27.15
C SER A 286 -10.32 -9.76 27.81
N LEU A 287 -9.45 -10.63 28.32
CA LEU A 287 -9.82 -11.81 29.11
C LEU A 287 -8.91 -11.93 30.32
N SER A 288 -9.38 -12.62 31.35
CA SER A 288 -8.47 -13.07 32.41
C SER A 288 -7.40 -14.00 31.82
N LYS A 289 -6.23 -14.06 32.43
CA LYS A 289 -5.17 -15.00 32.00
C LYS A 289 -5.68 -16.44 31.96
N GLU A 290 -6.45 -16.85 32.96
CA GLU A 290 -7.02 -18.20 33.04
C GLU A 290 -7.95 -18.50 31.85
N ASP A 291 -8.86 -17.58 31.54
CA ASP A 291 -9.79 -17.73 30.42
C ASP A 291 -9.05 -17.71 29.07
N PHE A 292 -8.02 -16.88 28.94
CA PHE A 292 -7.20 -16.80 27.73
C PHE A 292 -6.43 -18.10 27.52
N ILE A 293 -5.77 -18.62 28.55
CA ILE A 293 -5.05 -19.91 28.53
C ILE A 293 -5.98 -21.05 28.14
N HIS A 294 -7.21 -21.06 28.68
CA HIS A 294 -8.20 -22.10 28.36
C HIS A 294 -8.63 -22.07 26.88
N LYS A 295 -8.60 -20.90 26.23
CA LYS A 295 -8.94 -20.76 24.80
C LYS A 295 -7.75 -21.00 23.88
N ALA A 296 -6.54 -20.70 24.34
CA ALA A 296 -5.32 -20.78 23.55
C ALA A 296 -5.06 -22.21 23.06
N SER A 297 -4.79 -22.36 21.76
CA SER A 297 -4.35 -23.64 21.21
C SER A 297 -2.88 -23.89 21.51
N GLY A 298 -2.10 -22.86 21.83
CA GLY A 298 -0.65 -22.90 22.04
C GLY A 298 0.16 -22.63 20.77
N PHE A 299 -0.47 -22.55 19.59
CA PHE A 299 0.21 -22.07 18.38
C PHE A 299 0.25 -20.55 18.39
N VAL A 300 1.43 -19.97 18.20
CA VAL A 300 1.65 -18.53 18.22
C VAL A 300 2.61 -18.11 17.11
N LEU A 301 2.49 -16.86 16.67
CA LEU A 301 3.49 -16.18 15.86
C LEU A 301 4.07 -15.05 16.71
N ALA A 302 5.31 -15.21 17.18
CA ALA A 302 5.93 -14.32 18.15
C ALA A 302 7.36 -13.93 17.75
N SER A 303 7.83 -12.79 18.24
CA SER A 303 9.19 -12.30 18.03
C SER A 303 10.05 -12.47 19.28
N ASN A 304 11.37 -12.27 19.12
CA ASN A 304 12.34 -12.26 20.23
C ASN A 304 12.28 -13.51 21.14
N LEU A 305 12.01 -14.68 20.56
CA LEU A 305 11.90 -15.94 21.32
C LEU A 305 13.23 -16.34 21.96
N ASP A 306 14.35 -16.11 21.27
CA ASP A 306 15.70 -16.41 21.79
C ASP A 306 16.07 -15.62 23.05
N ALA A 307 15.42 -14.46 23.28
CA ALA A 307 15.62 -13.65 24.47
C ALA A 307 14.83 -14.16 25.68
N GLN A 308 13.89 -15.10 25.51
CA GLN A 308 12.96 -15.57 26.53
C GLN A 308 13.43 -16.90 27.14
N THR A 309 14.42 -16.83 28.04
CA THR A 309 15.10 -18.01 28.59
C THR A 309 14.23 -18.93 29.46
N ASP A 310 13.10 -18.43 29.95
CA ASP A 310 12.14 -19.13 30.81
C ASP A 310 10.96 -19.74 30.03
N LEU A 311 11.00 -19.66 28.70
CA LEU A 311 9.98 -20.20 27.80
C LEU A 311 10.50 -21.45 27.08
N GLN A 312 9.73 -22.54 27.14
CA GLN A 312 9.96 -23.71 26.31
C GLN A 312 9.05 -23.63 25.09
N PHE A 313 9.62 -23.75 23.89
CA PHE A 313 8.87 -23.70 22.65
C PHE A 313 9.45 -24.68 21.63
N GLU A 314 8.61 -25.09 20.69
CA GLU A 314 8.97 -25.89 19.53
C GLU A 314 8.69 -25.08 18.26
N ALA A 315 9.63 -25.03 17.32
CA ALA A 315 9.38 -24.41 16.03
C ALA A 315 8.29 -25.20 15.27
N VAL A 316 7.28 -24.51 14.74
CA VAL A 316 6.23 -25.17 13.95
C VAL A 316 6.76 -25.38 12.54
N PRO A 317 6.88 -26.62 12.05
CA PRO A 317 7.35 -26.86 10.69
C PRO A 317 6.31 -26.37 9.66
N GLU A 318 6.76 -25.96 8.47
CA GLU A 318 5.92 -25.31 7.45
C GLU A 318 4.68 -26.14 7.06
N ASP A 319 4.83 -27.47 7.00
CA ASP A 319 3.73 -28.39 6.72
C ASP A 319 2.65 -28.35 7.80
N LEU A 320 3.02 -28.20 9.08
CA LEU A 320 2.07 -28.04 10.18
C LEU A 320 1.46 -26.64 10.22
N GLN A 321 2.19 -25.60 9.83
CA GLN A 321 1.66 -24.23 9.76
C GLN A 321 0.46 -24.11 8.81
N ALA A 322 0.43 -24.89 7.73
CA ALA A 322 -0.69 -24.96 6.80
C ALA A 322 -2.00 -25.46 7.44
N TYR A 323 -1.92 -26.22 8.55
CA TYR A 323 -3.08 -26.76 9.26
C TYR A 323 -3.46 -25.96 10.52
N VAL A 324 -2.73 -24.89 10.83
CA VAL A 324 -3.10 -23.94 11.88
C VAL A 324 -3.74 -22.74 11.20
N TRP A 325 -5.06 -22.62 11.32
CA TRP A 325 -5.84 -21.67 10.53
C TRP A 325 -6.81 -20.82 11.36
N GLY A 326 -7.20 -19.71 10.76
CA GLY A 326 -8.21 -18.78 11.26
C GLY A 326 -9.31 -18.57 10.23
N ASN A 327 -10.58 -18.75 10.62
CA ASN A 327 -11.74 -18.60 9.71
C ASN A 327 -12.86 -17.72 10.27
N LYS A 328 -12.76 -17.26 11.52
CA LYS A 328 -13.77 -16.40 12.13
C LYS A 328 -13.80 -15.06 11.42
N TRP A 329 -14.99 -14.54 11.18
CA TRP A 329 -15.22 -13.23 10.57
C TRP A 329 -16.35 -12.50 11.32
N HIS A 330 -16.42 -11.18 11.15
CA HIS A 330 -17.41 -10.37 11.85
C HIS A 330 -18.80 -10.57 11.25
N ARG A 331 -19.59 -11.50 11.82
CA ARG A 331 -21.03 -11.54 11.60
C ARG A 331 -21.63 -10.28 12.22
N ARG A 332 -21.90 -9.26 11.40
CA ARG A 332 -22.93 -8.28 11.74
C ARG A 332 -24.25 -9.05 11.80
N ASP A 333 -24.61 -9.57 12.96
CA ASP A 333 -25.99 -9.99 13.27
C ASP A 333 -26.85 -8.75 13.09
N LEU A 334 -27.43 -8.55 11.90
CA LEU A 334 -28.21 -7.39 11.51
C LEU A 334 -29.29 -7.07 12.57
N PRO A 335 -29.10 -6.08 13.46
CA PRO A 335 -30.22 -5.50 14.18
C PRO A 335 -30.89 -4.54 13.20
N GLY A 336 -32.19 -4.72 12.99
CA GLY A 336 -32.91 -4.14 11.86
C GLY A 336 -32.66 -2.64 11.57
N LEU A 337 -32.72 -2.32 10.27
CA LEU A 337 -33.14 -1.04 9.70
C LEU A 337 -32.64 0.23 10.40
N MET A 338 -31.52 0.75 9.91
CA MET A 338 -31.15 2.18 9.94
C MET A 338 -30.29 2.43 8.70
N ASP A 339 -30.16 3.61 8.11
CA ASP A 339 -30.94 4.84 7.97
C ASP A 339 -30.23 5.49 6.77
N THR A 340 -30.95 5.86 5.71
CA THR A 340 -30.41 6.19 4.36
C THR A 340 -29.63 7.51 4.29
N LYS A 341 -29.05 7.96 5.40
CA LYS A 341 -28.36 9.26 5.51
C LYS A 341 -26.90 9.19 5.98
N SER A 342 -26.35 8.01 6.28
CA SER A 342 -24.89 7.85 6.55
C SER A 342 -24.07 7.43 5.32
N LEU A 343 -24.72 7.19 4.16
CA LEU A 343 -24.11 6.64 2.95
C LEU A 343 -23.21 7.62 2.16
N VAL A 344 -23.03 8.86 2.62
CA VAL A 344 -22.26 9.89 1.88
C VAL A 344 -20.87 10.15 2.49
N ILE A 345 -20.58 9.62 3.67
CA ILE A 345 -19.32 9.93 4.39
C ILE A 345 -18.26 8.82 4.25
N SER A 346 -18.61 7.58 3.93
CA SER A 346 -17.60 6.51 3.74
C SER A 346 -16.86 6.57 2.39
N THR A 347 -17.36 7.34 1.42
CA THR A 347 -16.73 7.49 0.09
C THR A 347 -15.49 8.40 0.07
N VAL A 348 -15.10 8.99 1.20
CA VAL A 348 -14.00 9.96 1.29
C VAL A 348 -12.68 9.35 1.83
N ILE A 349 -12.67 8.14 2.39
CA ILE A 349 -11.47 7.59 3.06
C ILE A 349 -10.54 6.75 2.15
N GLN A 350 -10.91 6.41 0.91
CA GLN A 350 -10.02 5.64 0.02
C GLN A 350 -8.97 6.46 -0.77
N LEU A 351 -8.49 7.60 -0.26
CA LEU A 351 -7.59 8.50 -0.99
C LEU A 351 -6.34 8.91 -0.21
N ALA A 352 -5.50 7.95 0.16
CA ALA A 352 -4.15 8.26 0.66
C ALA A 352 -3.01 7.35 0.16
N GLY A 353 -3.26 6.29 -0.63
CA GLY A 353 -2.23 5.30 -0.98
C GLY A 353 -1.79 5.28 -2.45
N ALA A 354 -1.48 6.43 -3.07
CA ALA A 354 -0.93 6.42 -4.43
C ALA A 354 -0.06 7.65 -4.75
N ALA A 355 1.09 7.77 -4.09
CA ALA A 355 2.21 8.54 -4.61
C ALA A 355 3.54 7.87 -4.23
N ILE A 356 4.41 7.72 -5.25
CA ILE A 356 5.78 7.18 -5.23
C ILE A 356 5.89 5.67 -5.56
N GLY A 357 5.80 5.36 -6.86
CA GLY A 357 6.19 4.07 -7.42
C GLY A 357 6.70 4.11 -8.86
N ALA A 358 7.04 5.30 -9.38
CA ALA A 358 7.42 5.46 -10.78
C ALA A 358 8.63 6.38 -10.94
N GLN A 359 9.76 5.97 -10.40
CA GLN A 359 11.07 6.32 -10.94
C GLN A 359 12.08 5.32 -10.39
N TRP A 360 12.54 4.40 -11.24
CA TRP A 360 13.91 3.87 -11.37
C TRP A 360 13.87 2.60 -12.23
N GLY A 361 14.66 2.54 -13.30
CA GLY A 361 14.68 1.35 -14.17
C GLY A 361 15.29 1.47 -15.56
N THR A 362 16.01 2.55 -15.90
CA THR A 362 16.95 2.54 -17.03
C THR A 362 18.17 1.66 -16.68
N LEU A 363 18.05 0.33 -16.83
CA LEU A 363 19.20 -0.59 -16.76
C LEU A 363 18.99 -1.91 -17.54
N SER A 364 18.25 -1.87 -18.65
CA SER A 364 18.02 -3.02 -19.55
C SER A 364 19.11 -3.25 -20.61
N LYS A 365 20.36 -2.78 -20.40
CA LYS A 365 21.47 -2.94 -21.37
C LYS A 365 22.51 -4.01 -21.01
N LEU A 366 22.27 -4.87 -20.04
CA LEU A 366 23.13 -6.01 -19.73
C LEU A 366 22.29 -7.28 -19.72
N GLY A 367 22.34 -8.05 -20.81
CA GLY A 367 21.49 -9.20 -21.08
C GLY A 367 21.66 -10.34 -20.07
N ILE A 368 20.80 -10.35 -19.05
CA ILE A 368 20.58 -11.45 -18.12
C ILE A 368 19.06 -11.59 -17.96
N GLY A 369 18.54 -12.81 -18.04
CA GLY A 369 17.10 -13.08 -18.06
C GLY A 369 16.38 -12.92 -16.72
N PHE A 370 15.06 -12.71 -16.82
CA PHE A 370 13.97 -12.97 -15.84
C PHE A 370 13.96 -12.26 -14.46
N SER A 371 12.89 -11.49 -14.18
CA SER A 371 12.06 -11.49 -12.95
C SER A 371 11.15 -10.25 -12.92
N GLY A 372 9.84 -10.41 -13.14
CA GLY A 372 8.88 -9.31 -13.08
C GLY A 372 8.35 -9.12 -11.66
N ALA A 373 8.68 -7.99 -11.03
CA ALA A 373 8.12 -7.56 -9.76
C ALA A 373 6.73 -6.92 -9.97
N PHE A 374 5.74 -7.27 -9.16
CA PHE A 374 4.37 -6.74 -9.23
C PHE A 374 4.06 -5.81 -8.06
N SER A 375 3.70 -4.55 -8.32
CA SER A 375 3.23 -3.59 -7.31
C SER A 375 1.71 -3.50 -7.27
N LEU A 376 1.11 -3.58 -6.08
CA LEU A 376 -0.34 -3.55 -5.84
C LEU A 376 -0.99 -2.14 -5.80
N SER A 377 -0.35 -1.11 -6.34
CA SER A 377 -0.88 0.26 -6.31
C SER A 377 -2.08 0.45 -7.26
N ILE A 378 -3.28 0.68 -6.71
CA ILE A 378 -4.45 1.10 -7.50
C ILE A 378 -4.24 2.55 -7.98
N GLY A 379 -4.19 2.77 -9.29
CA GLY A 379 -3.84 4.09 -9.86
C GLY A 379 -4.97 5.12 -9.82
N ALA A 380 -4.63 6.40 -9.59
CA ALA A 380 -5.55 7.55 -9.52
C ALA A 380 -6.52 7.71 -10.72
N SER A 381 -6.14 7.20 -11.90
CA SER A 381 -7.00 7.20 -13.08
C SER A 381 -8.18 6.23 -12.98
N GLN A 382 -8.03 5.12 -12.25
CA GLN A 382 -9.13 4.18 -11.99
C GLN A 382 -10.10 4.75 -10.96
N PHE A 383 -9.58 5.48 -9.97
CA PHE A 383 -10.39 6.18 -8.98
C PHE A 383 -11.22 7.32 -9.60
N ALA A 384 -10.59 8.19 -10.40
CA ALA A 384 -11.29 9.29 -11.08
C ALA A 384 -12.39 8.76 -12.03
N ASN A 385 -12.15 7.63 -12.68
CA ASN A 385 -13.14 6.98 -13.54
C ASN A 385 -14.31 6.39 -12.73
N ALA A 386 -14.05 5.81 -11.56
CA ALA A 386 -15.09 5.28 -10.68
C ALA A 386 -16.03 6.38 -10.17
N ILE A 387 -15.50 7.53 -9.72
CA ILE A 387 -16.31 8.66 -9.25
C ILE A 387 -17.15 9.25 -10.39
N ALA A 388 -16.55 9.46 -11.56
CA ALA A 388 -17.27 9.98 -12.72
C ALA A 388 -18.40 9.06 -13.17
N THR A 389 -18.13 7.75 -13.22
CA THR A 389 -19.12 6.73 -13.56
C THR A 389 -20.26 6.71 -12.55
N MET A 390 -19.95 6.81 -11.26
CA MET A 390 -20.96 6.87 -10.20
C MET A 390 -21.82 8.14 -10.30
N CYS A 391 -21.22 9.31 -10.58
CA CYS A 391 -21.98 10.54 -10.74
C CYS A 391 -22.97 10.48 -11.91
N VAL A 392 -22.58 9.84 -13.02
CA VAL A 392 -23.44 9.63 -14.18
C VAL A 392 -24.53 8.60 -13.89
N MET A 393 -24.19 7.50 -13.21
CA MET A 393 -25.15 6.45 -12.87
C MET A 393 -26.25 6.90 -11.90
N GLU A 394 -25.90 7.73 -10.91
CA GLU A 394 -26.87 8.31 -9.96
C GLU A 394 -27.66 9.48 -10.56
N GLY A 395 -27.38 9.85 -11.82
CA GLY A 395 -28.01 10.99 -12.49
C GLY A 395 -27.63 12.35 -11.89
N ALA A 396 -26.64 12.38 -10.99
CA ALA A 396 -26.10 13.59 -10.39
C ALA A 396 -25.26 14.41 -11.37
N CYS A 397 -24.70 13.75 -12.39
CA CYS A 397 -23.99 14.37 -13.51
C CYS A 397 -24.56 13.88 -14.85
N SER A 398 -24.55 14.74 -15.87
CA SER A 398 -24.59 14.29 -17.27
C SER A 398 -23.28 13.59 -17.65
N GLU A 399 -23.28 12.80 -18.73
CA GLU A 399 -22.07 12.11 -19.24
C GLU A 399 -20.90 13.09 -19.46
N ASP A 400 -21.18 14.28 -19.98
CA ASP A 400 -20.19 15.34 -20.21
C ASP A 400 -19.62 15.89 -18.87
N GLN A 401 -20.46 16.06 -17.86
CA GLN A 401 -20.03 16.47 -16.51
C GLN A 401 -19.24 15.37 -15.81
N GLY A 402 -19.60 14.10 -16.00
CA GLY A 402 -18.83 12.96 -15.52
C GLY A 402 -17.42 12.94 -16.11
N PHE A 403 -17.29 13.17 -17.42
CA PHE A 403 -15.99 13.28 -18.09
C PHE A 403 -15.15 14.47 -17.58
N ILE A 404 -15.78 15.63 -17.38
CA ILE A 404 -15.10 16.81 -16.81
C ILE A 404 -14.65 16.53 -15.38
N LEU A 405 -15.48 15.89 -14.56
CA LEU A 405 -15.16 15.50 -13.19
C LEU A 405 -14.01 14.50 -13.14
N GLN A 406 -14.03 13.47 -14.01
CA GLN A 406 -12.91 12.53 -14.18
C GLN A 406 -11.60 13.27 -14.51
N THR A 407 -11.67 14.22 -15.45
CA THR A 407 -10.51 14.98 -15.92
C THR A 407 -10.00 15.92 -14.83
N ALA A 408 -10.90 16.58 -14.10
CA ALA A 408 -10.56 17.48 -12.99
C ALA A 408 -9.94 16.72 -11.81
N LEU A 409 -10.49 15.55 -11.46
CA LEU A 409 -9.96 14.70 -10.39
C LEU A 409 -8.60 14.11 -10.77
N SER A 410 -8.46 13.58 -11.98
CA SER A 410 -7.19 13.01 -12.45
C SER A 410 -6.08 14.07 -12.54
N SER A 411 -6.39 15.28 -13.00
CA SER A 411 -5.42 16.39 -13.07
C SER A 411 -5.13 17.05 -11.72
N GLY A 412 -6.10 17.09 -10.80
CA GLY A 412 -5.90 17.58 -9.43
C GLY A 412 -5.05 16.63 -8.59
N LEU A 413 -5.24 15.32 -8.74
CA LEU A 413 -4.52 14.29 -8.00
C LEU A 413 -3.11 14.02 -8.54
N SER A 414 -2.80 14.39 -9.79
CA SER A 414 -1.47 14.19 -10.41
C SER A 414 -0.44 15.30 -10.11
N GLY A 415 -0.67 16.17 -9.13
CA GLY A 415 0.37 16.92 -8.41
C GLY A 415 1.07 18.11 -9.10
N GLU A 416 0.99 18.30 -10.43
CA GLU A 416 1.72 19.41 -11.08
C GLU A 416 0.93 20.73 -11.21
N GLY A 417 -0.39 20.74 -10.98
CA GLY A 417 -1.24 21.94 -11.12
C GLY A 417 -1.30 22.87 -9.89
N PHE A 418 -0.98 22.36 -8.69
CA PHE A 418 -1.23 23.08 -7.43
C PHE A 418 -0.26 24.25 -7.20
N TRP A 419 0.98 24.16 -7.69
CA TRP A 419 2.00 25.18 -7.47
C TRP A 419 1.94 26.38 -8.44
N GLN A 420 1.26 26.26 -9.58
CA GLN A 420 1.07 27.39 -10.52
C GLN A 420 -0.28 28.12 -10.36
N GLY A 421 -1.29 27.48 -9.75
CA GLY A 421 -2.58 28.11 -9.46
C GLY A 421 -2.56 29.08 -8.28
N ALA A 422 -1.75 28.80 -7.25
CA ALA A 422 -1.62 29.65 -6.06
C ALA A 422 -0.97 31.03 -6.36
N ALA A 423 -0.32 31.19 -7.52
CA ALA A 423 0.29 32.46 -7.94
C ALA A 423 -0.66 33.36 -8.76
N THR A 424 -1.86 32.92 -9.13
CA THR A 424 -2.78 33.74 -9.95
C THR A 424 -4.21 33.85 -9.43
N GLY A 425 -4.58 33.19 -8.32
CA GLY A 425 -5.84 33.43 -7.59
C GLY A 425 -7.15 33.23 -8.38
N LYS A 426 -7.07 32.74 -9.62
CA LYS A 426 -8.20 32.70 -10.55
C LYS A 426 -8.86 31.32 -10.64
N LEU A 427 -8.08 30.25 -10.48
CA LEU A 427 -8.57 28.87 -10.52
C LEU A 427 -9.38 28.48 -9.26
N THR A 428 -9.05 29.06 -8.10
CA THR A 428 -9.79 28.83 -6.84
C THR A 428 -11.18 29.47 -6.84
N LEU A 429 -11.41 30.54 -7.60
CA LEU A 429 -12.72 31.19 -7.71
C LEU A 429 -13.63 30.48 -8.72
N GLU A 430 -13.10 30.06 -9.88
CA GLU A 430 -13.88 29.30 -10.87
C GLU A 430 -14.28 27.90 -10.34
N PHE A 431 -13.44 27.27 -9.51
CA PHE A 431 -13.78 25.99 -8.89
C PHE A 431 -14.85 26.12 -7.79
N ILE A 432 -14.88 27.24 -7.05
CA ILE A 432 -15.92 27.54 -6.06
C ILE A 432 -17.24 27.91 -6.75
N GLU A 433 -17.21 28.68 -7.85
CA GLU A 433 -18.41 28.99 -8.65
C GLU A 433 -19.04 27.75 -9.30
N ILE A 434 -18.23 26.80 -9.78
CA ILE A 434 -18.73 25.53 -10.31
C ILE A 434 -19.36 24.66 -9.21
N LEU A 435 -18.83 24.71 -7.99
CA LEU A 435 -19.39 24.01 -6.82
C LEU A 435 -20.71 24.65 -6.33
N ASP A 436 -20.83 25.98 -6.39
CA ASP A 436 -22.08 26.71 -6.05
C ASP A 436 -23.18 26.46 -7.09
N ASP A 437 -22.84 26.37 -8.37
CA ASP A 437 -23.80 26.07 -9.46
C ASP A 437 -24.25 24.60 -9.48
N LEU A 438 -23.46 23.67 -8.93
CA LEU A 438 -23.78 22.24 -8.85
C LEU A 438 -24.64 21.89 -7.62
N LEU A 439 -24.78 22.77 -6.63
CA LEU A 439 -25.57 22.55 -5.42
C LEU A 439 -26.52 23.71 -5.08
N PRO A 440 -27.46 24.11 -5.95
CA PRO A 440 -28.41 25.15 -5.61
C PRO A 440 -29.45 24.61 -4.62
N GLY A 441 -29.30 24.92 -3.32
CA GLY A 441 -30.42 24.80 -2.38
C GLY A 441 -30.14 24.38 -0.93
N GLN A 442 -29.00 24.71 -0.32
CA GLN A 442 -28.90 24.69 1.15
C GLN A 442 -28.24 25.96 1.70
N ALA A 443 -29.09 26.98 1.88
CA ALA A 443 -28.93 28.04 2.87
C ALA A 443 -30.25 28.16 3.65
#